data_AF-A0A7C4QMG9-F1
#
_entry.id   AF-A0A7C4QMG9-F1
#
_cell.length_a   1.000
_cell.length_b   1.000
_cell.length_c   1.000
_cell.angle_alpha   90.00
_cell.angle_beta   90.00
_cell.angle_gamma   90.00
#
_symmetry.space_group_name_H-M   'P 1'
#
loop_
_entity.id
_entity.type
_entity.pdbx_description
1 polymer ?
#
loop_
_entity_poly.entity_id
_entity_poly.type
_entity_poly.pdbx_seq_one_letter_code
_entity_poly.pdbx_strand_id
1 'polypeptide(L)'
;MIRQKLRGGFVVYCPMGCKIRVSERHRGRTGKCPRCGSPFFVPLKPVRKTEAETAEAAAPPPEPGVFGKWRGWMENVHLHAVVPQKLKIKADSLLKDFQAVDLAFSEDGLLLVTLVTAAGLFGANEKKKPAVRAAVQQHLATVGKLDGLPAPAQRLYPVESLKQFSMAQPTPPDVDSLFAGVPVFGTNRIAVKLPKLGDETAVHYLSFSLSEFREFTARLAAAGGPDNLGADTDVPLVDNYQTFKCHYTDQVVQELIGLPYYQADKSFSLQLSGWRCGKCGLVVSEDARKKEKIGGLNGKGIAKAVCPKCKGKFGNHPLYSLAAPAANPTATPAMP
;
A
#
# COMPACT_ATOMS: atom_id res chain seq x y z
N MET A 1 3.74 -29.25 -21.83
CA MET A 1 2.47 -29.05 -21.10
C MET A 1 2.02 -27.61 -21.25
N ILE A 2 0.82 -27.41 -21.79
CA ILE A 2 0.28 -26.15 -22.26
C ILE A 2 0.03 -25.21 -21.07
N ARG A 3 0.72 -24.05 -21.03
CA ARG A 3 0.42 -22.94 -20.11
C ARG A 3 -0.92 -22.33 -20.54
N GLN A 4 -2.02 -22.86 -20.00
CA GLN A 4 -3.34 -22.26 -20.16
C GLN A 4 -3.32 -20.86 -19.53
N LYS A 5 -3.36 -19.80 -20.37
CA LYS A 5 -3.62 -18.42 -19.94
C LYS A 5 -4.99 -18.40 -19.28
N LEU A 6 -5.04 -18.38 -17.95
CA LEU A 6 -6.27 -18.15 -17.19
C LEU A 6 -6.78 -16.74 -17.49
N ARG A 7 -7.68 -16.61 -18.48
CA ARG A 7 -8.51 -15.43 -18.67
C ARG A 7 -9.52 -15.37 -17.51
N GLY A 8 -9.58 -14.27 -16.76
CA GLY A 8 -10.55 -14.08 -15.68
C GLY A 8 -10.17 -14.64 -14.29
N GLY A 9 -8.92 -14.49 -13.86
CA GLY A 9 -8.48 -14.83 -12.50
C GLY A 9 -7.98 -13.62 -11.72
N PHE A 10 -8.22 -13.59 -10.41
CA PHE A 10 -7.74 -12.55 -9.49
C PHE A 10 -6.47 -13.01 -8.76
N VAL A 11 -5.76 -12.05 -8.17
CA VAL A 11 -4.50 -12.33 -7.48
C VAL A 11 -4.76 -12.59 -5.99
N VAL A 12 -4.08 -13.60 -5.46
CA VAL A 12 -3.96 -13.85 -4.03
C VAL A 12 -2.49 -14.09 -3.67
N TYR A 13 -2.15 -13.90 -2.41
CA TYR A 13 -0.82 -14.16 -1.89
C TYR A 13 -0.85 -15.37 -0.96
N CYS A 14 0.14 -16.25 -1.07
CA CYS A 14 0.28 -17.32 -0.09
C CYS A 14 0.81 -16.77 1.25
N PRO A 15 0.78 -17.56 2.34
CA PRO A 15 1.33 -17.15 3.63
C PRO A 15 2.82 -16.76 3.62
N MET A 16 3.55 -17.17 2.57
CA MET A 16 4.96 -16.83 2.36
C MET A 16 5.15 -15.64 1.39
N GLY A 17 4.08 -14.91 1.05
CA GLY A 17 4.14 -13.72 0.20
C GLY A 17 4.25 -13.98 -1.31
N CYS A 18 4.11 -15.22 -1.79
CA CYS A 18 4.14 -15.49 -3.23
C CYS A 18 2.84 -15.03 -3.91
N LYS A 19 2.95 -14.24 -4.98
CA LYS A 19 1.84 -13.84 -5.85
C LYS A 19 1.31 -15.01 -6.69
N ILE A 20 0.02 -15.30 -6.61
CA ILE A 20 -0.67 -16.42 -7.27
C ILE A 20 -1.92 -15.89 -7.99
N ARG A 21 -2.09 -16.24 -9.26
CA ARG A 21 -3.33 -15.94 -10.01
C ARG A 21 -4.28 -17.13 -9.90
N VAL A 22 -5.47 -16.90 -9.35
CA VAL A 22 -6.50 -17.92 -9.12
C VAL A 22 -7.78 -17.56 -9.86
N SER A 23 -8.45 -18.57 -10.42
CA SER A 23 -9.75 -18.39 -11.06
C SER A 23 -10.83 -18.10 -10.01
N GLU A 24 -11.81 -17.27 -10.39
CA GLU A 24 -13.04 -16.97 -9.63
C GLU A 24 -13.74 -18.23 -9.06
N ARG A 25 -13.74 -19.35 -9.80
CA ARG A 25 -14.35 -20.61 -9.34
C ARG A 25 -13.70 -21.24 -8.10
N HIS A 26 -12.49 -20.81 -7.74
CA HIS A 26 -11.75 -21.32 -6.59
C HIS A 26 -11.97 -20.51 -5.32
N ARG A 27 -12.82 -19.47 -5.35
CA ARG A 27 -13.19 -18.70 -4.16
C ARG A 27 -13.73 -19.59 -3.05
N GLY A 28 -13.29 -19.31 -1.82
CA GLY A 28 -13.66 -20.09 -0.64
C GLY A 28 -12.95 -21.45 -0.52
N ARG A 29 -12.05 -21.80 -1.45
CA ARG A 29 -11.29 -23.06 -1.42
C ARG A 29 -9.83 -22.82 -1.02
N THR A 30 -9.19 -23.90 -0.56
CA THR A 30 -7.77 -23.93 -0.24
C THR A 30 -6.98 -24.47 -1.43
N GLY A 31 -5.91 -23.78 -1.82
CA GLY A 31 -4.96 -24.18 -2.86
C GLY A 31 -3.56 -24.42 -2.28
N LYS A 32 -2.65 -24.92 -3.12
CA LYS A 32 -1.20 -25.01 -2.81
C LYS A 32 -0.43 -24.03 -3.70
N CYS A 33 0.45 -23.25 -3.09
CA CYS A 33 1.25 -22.28 -3.82
C CYS A 33 2.14 -23.02 -4.85
N PRO A 34 2.05 -22.67 -6.14
CA PRO A 34 2.89 -23.32 -7.16
C PRO A 34 4.37 -22.96 -7.04
N ARG A 35 4.71 -21.89 -6.31
CA ARG A 35 6.08 -21.43 -6.09
C ARG A 35 6.76 -22.06 -4.87
N CYS A 36 6.06 -22.17 -3.74
CA CYS A 36 6.66 -22.63 -2.48
C CYS A 36 5.93 -23.82 -1.83
N GLY A 37 4.89 -24.35 -2.44
CA GLY A 37 4.11 -25.49 -1.92
C GLY A 37 3.21 -25.17 -0.72
N SER A 38 3.36 -23.99 -0.10
CA SER A 38 2.57 -23.60 1.08
C SER A 38 1.07 -23.55 0.75
N PRO A 39 0.20 -24.12 1.60
CA PRO A 39 -1.24 -24.01 1.42
C PRO A 39 -1.71 -22.56 1.59
N PHE A 40 -2.60 -22.10 0.73
CA PHE A 40 -3.20 -20.76 0.80
C PHE A 40 -4.71 -20.84 0.62
N PHE A 41 -5.43 -19.90 1.19
CA PHE A 41 -6.89 -19.80 1.04
C PHE A 41 -7.23 -18.76 -0.02
N VAL A 42 -8.23 -19.06 -0.84
CA VAL A 42 -8.72 -18.14 -1.87
C VAL A 42 -9.89 -17.33 -1.29
N PRO A 43 -9.77 -16.00 -1.09
CA PRO A 43 -10.81 -15.16 -0.52
C PRO A 43 -12.14 -15.26 -1.27
N LEU A 44 -13.26 -15.16 -0.55
CA LEU A 44 -14.58 -15.04 -1.17
C LEU A 44 -14.72 -13.68 -1.87
N LYS A 45 -15.72 -13.54 -2.74
CA LYS A 45 -15.95 -12.30 -3.46
C LYS A 45 -16.42 -11.26 -2.42
N PRO A 46 -15.75 -10.09 -2.31
CA PRO A 46 -16.23 -9.05 -1.41
C PRO A 46 -17.62 -8.59 -1.91
N VAL A 47 -18.59 -8.56 -0.99
CA VAL A 47 -19.87 -7.90 -1.23
C VAL A 47 -19.61 -6.41 -1.03
N ARG A 48 -19.54 -5.63 -2.11
CA ARG A 48 -19.50 -4.18 -2.01
C ARG A 48 -20.87 -3.72 -1.51
N LYS A 49 -20.96 -3.24 -0.27
CA LYS A 49 -22.03 -2.32 0.11
C LYS A 49 -21.63 -0.95 -0.41
N THR A 50 -22.43 -0.43 -1.33
CA THR A 50 -22.30 0.94 -1.82
C THR A 50 -23.01 1.82 -0.82
N GLU A 51 -22.28 2.36 0.15
CA GLU A 51 -22.75 3.51 0.93
C GLU A 51 -22.02 4.72 0.37
N ALA A 52 -22.73 5.44 -0.49
CA ALA A 52 -22.41 6.79 -0.87
C ALA A 52 -23.04 7.68 0.21
N GLU A 53 -22.23 8.36 1.00
CA GLU A 53 -22.71 9.44 1.84
C GLU A 53 -21.79 10.65 1.65
N THR A 54 -22.41 11.69 1.12
CA THR A 54 -21.85 13.00 0.82
C THR A 54 -21.53 13.70 2.14
N ALA A 55 -20.25 13.94 2.42
CA ALA A 55 -19.84 14.75 3.57
C ALA A 55 -19.72 16.21 3.13
N GLU A 56 -20.58 17.05 3.71
CA GLU A 56 -20.60 18.50 3.61
C GLU A 56 -19.38 19.09 4.35
N ALA A 57 -18.64 19.96 3.66
CA ALA A 57 -17.34 20.44 4.09
C ALA A 57 -17.46 21.53 5.17
N ALA A 58 -17.07 21.20 6.41
CA ALA A 58 -16.64 22.19 7.38
C ALA A 58 -15.19 22.60 7.07
N ALA A 59 -14.89 23.90 7.12
CA ALA A 59 -13.56 24.42 6.84
C ALA A 59 -12.50 23.80 7.79
N PRO A 60 -11.44 23.17 7.26
CA PRO A 60 -10.42 22.55 8.10
C PRO A 60 -9.51 23.62 8.75
N PRO A 61 -8.98 23.34 9.95
CA PRO A 61 -7.92 24.15 10.57
C PRO A 61 -6.69 24.24 9.66
N PRO A 62 -5.79 25.23 9.85
CA PRO A 62 -4.62 25.41 8.98
C PRO A 62 -3.80 24.13 8.88
N GLU A 63 -3.76 23.55 7.68
CA GLU A 63 -3.06 22.30 7.41
C GLU A 63 -1.55 22.52 7.57
N PRO A 64 -0.85 21.70 8.37
CA PRO A 64 0.61 21.67 8.33
C PRO A 64 1.06 21.33 6.91
N GLY A 65 2.05 22.06 6.37
CA GLY A 65 2.59 21.84 5.02
C GLY A 65 2.01 22.72 3.92
N VAL A 66 1.52 23.92 4.27
CA VAL A 66 1.18 24.98 3.30
C VAL A 66 2.31 26.00 3.23
N PHE A 67 2.86 26.20 2.03
CA PHE A 67 3.96 27.14 1.74
C PHE A 67 3.60 27.98 0.51
N GLY A 68 2.99 29.14 0.73
CA GLY A 68 2.41 29.94 -0.33
C GLY A 68 1.21 29.21 -0.94
N LYS A 69 1.23 29.00 -2.26
CA LYS A 69 0.19 28.21 -2.96
C LYS A 69 0.41 26.69 -2.90
N TRP A 70 1.58 26.26 -2.45
CA TRP A 70 1.94 24.85 -2.38
C TRP A 70 1.40 24.23 -1.10
N ARG A 71 0.70 23.11 -1.24
CA ARG A 71 0.03 22.36 -0.18
C ARG A 71 0.41 20.89 -0.26
N GLY A 72 0.12 20.17 0.81
CA GLY A 72 0.23 18.72 0.85
C GLY A 72 1.64 18.18 0.62
N TRP A 73 2.58 18.71 1.41
CA TRP A 73 3.97 18.30 1.34
C TRP A 73 4.16 16.81 1.69
N MET A 74 4.80 16.06 0.81
CA MET A 74 5.23 14.69 1.09
C MET A 74 6.75 14.61 1.04
N GLU A 75 7.37 14.05 2.08
CA GLU A 75 8.82 14.01 2.20
C GLU A 75 9.42 12.67 1.79
N ASN A 76 10.64 12.70 1.25
CA ASN A 76 11.48 11.52 1.00
C ASN A 76 10.84 10.43 0.11
N VAL A 77 9.96 10.81 -0.82
CA VAL A 77 9.39 9.89 -1.81
C VAL A 77 10.49 9.36 -2.73
N HIS A 78 10.39 8.10 -3.14
CA HIS A 78 11.39 7.46 -3.98
C HIS A 78 11.18 7.79 -5.46
N LEU A 79 12.05 8.59 -6.06
CA LEU A 79 12.10 8.83 -7.51
C LEU A 79 13.09 7.88 -8.17
N HIS A 80 12.64 7.17 -9.20
CA HIS A 80 13.45 6.27 -10.02
C HIS A 80 13.56 6.83 -11.43
N ALA A 81 14.78 6.86 -11.97
CA ALA A 81 15.04 7.18 -13.38
C ALA A 81 15.45 5.91 -14.11
N VAL A 82 14.58 5.39 -14.98
CA VAL A 82 14.79 4.09 -15.64
C VAL A 82 15.07 4.29 -17.11
N VAL A 83 16.26 3.87 -17.55
CA VAL A 83 16.61 3.78 -18.97
C VAL A 83 16.31 2.35 -19.44
N PRO A 84 15.28 2.11 -20.28
CA PRO A 84 14.83 0.76 -20.62
C PRO A 84 15.93 -0.17 -21.16
N GLN A 85 16.88 0.38 -21.92
CA GLN A 85 18.00 -0.37 -22.52
C GLN A 85 19.00 -0.88 -21.48
N LYS A 86 19.04 -0.27 -20.29
CA LYS A 86 19.95 -0.64 -19.19
C LYS A 86 19.23 -1.40 -18.08
N LEU A 87 17.92 -1.59 -18.20
CA LEU A 87 17.10 -2.16 -17.13
C LEU A 87 17.30 -3.68 -17.02
N LYS A 88 17.73 -4.11 -15.84
CA LYS A 88 17.69 -5.53 -15.46
C LYS A 88 16.36 -5.86 -14.79
N ILE A 89 15.51 -6.62 -15.48
CA ILE A 89 14.23 -7.08 -14.94
C ILE A 89 14.48 -8.22 -13.95
N LYS A 90 14.61 -7.87 -12.67
CA LYS A 90 14.74 -8.79 -11.54
C LYS A 90 13.96 -8.21 -10.36
N ALA A 91 13.37 -9.05 -9.52
CA ALA A 91 12.73 -8.60 -8.29
C ALA A 91 13.70 -7.74 -7.47
N ASP A 92 13.18 -6.64 -6.94
CA ASP A 92 13.88 -5.67 -6.10
C ASP A 92 15.11 -5.00 -6.75
N SER A 93 15.28 -5.07 -8.08
CA SER A 93 16.44 -4.48 -8.77
C SER A 93 16.52 -2.96 -8.65
N LEU A 94 15.39 -2.28 -8.47
CA LEU A 94 15.28 -0.83 -8.29
C LEU A 94 14.94 -0.43 -6.85
N LEU A 95 14.77 -1.40 -5.93
CA LEU A 95 14.34 -1.14 -4.55
C LEU A 95 15.29 -0.18 -3.81
N LYS A 96 16.59 -0.24 -4.10
CA LYS A 96 17.63 0.61 -3.51
C LYS A 96 18.18 1.66 -4.48
N ASP A 97 17.73 1.65 -5.73
CA ASP A 97 18.18 2.56 -6.77
C ASP A 97 17.12 3.66 -6.97
N PHE A 98 17.19 4.66 -6.11
CA PHE A 98 16.29 5.80 -6.12
C PHE A 98 16.96 7.05 -5.58
N GLN A 99 16.40 8.20 -5.96
CA GLN A 99 16.66 9.48 -5.35
C GLN A 99 15.48 9.86 -4.46
N ALA A 100 15.74 10.18 -3.19
CA ALA A 100 14.71 10.71 -2.31
C ALA A 100 14.38 12.15 -2.71
N VAL A 101 13.10 12.43 -2.92
CA VAL A 101 12.57 13.72 -3.34
C VAL A 101 11.39 14.11 -2.46
N ASP A 102 11.14 15.41 -2.37
CA ASP A 102 9.91 15.90 -1.77
C ASP A 102 8.89 16.25 -2.87
N LEU A 103 7.61 16.09 -2.54
CA LEU A 103 6.48 16.44 -3.40
C LEU A 103 5.69 17.60 -2.79
N ALA A 104 5.24 18.51 -3.63
CA ALA A 104 4.31 19.57 -3.24
C ALA A 104 3.26 19.77 -4.32
N PHE A 105 2.01 20.00 -3.92
CA PHE A 105 0.87 20.09 -4.83
C PHE A 105 0.32 21.52 -4.82
N SER A 106 -0.16 22.00 -5.96
CA SER A 106 -0.89 23.26 -6.04
C SER A 106 -1.84 23.23 -7.24
N GLU A 107 -2.58 24.31 -7.45
CA GLU A 107 -3.41 24.48 -8.66
C GLU A 107 -2.57 24.52 -9.95
N ASP A 108 -1.29 24.88 -9.86
CA ASP A 108 -0.36 24.83 -11.00
C ASP A 108 0.07 23.39 -11.34
N GLY A 109 -0.06 22.45 -10.41
CA GLY A 109 0.30 21.05 -10.59
C GLY A 109 1.17 20.48 -9.46
N LEU A 110 2.03 19.52 -9.81
CA LEU A 110 2.89 18.78 -8.89
C LEU A 110 4.35 19.23 -9.03
N LEU A 111 4.92 19.76 -7.96
CA LEU A 111 6.34 20.06 -7.83
C LEU A 111 7.09 18.88 -7.20
N LEU A 112 8.17 18.48 -7.84
CA LEU A 112 9.15 17.51 -7.37
C LEU A 112 10.45 18.23 -7.04
N VAL A 113 10.91 18.13 -5.80
CA VAL A 113 12.12 18.79 -5.33
C VAL A 113 13.16 17.76 -4.89
N THR A 114 14.32 17.80 -5.56
CA THR A 114 15.50 17.08 -5.13
C THR A 114 16.26 17.95 -4.14
N LEU A 115 16.25 17.56 -2.86
CA LEU A 115 16.91 18.34 -1.80
C LEU A 115 18.44 18.22 -1.82
N VAL A 116 18.97 17.08 -2.28
CA VAL A 116 20.41 16.85 -2.40
C VAL A 116 20.74 16.07 -3.66
N THR A 117 21.87 16.39 -4.29
CA THR A 117 22.46 15.51 -5.29
C THR A 117 22.84 14.18 -4.63
N ALA A 118 22.84 13.10 -5.42
CA ALA A 118 22.93 11.71 -4.97
C ALA A 118 23.81 11.50 -3.71
N ALA A 119 23.40 10.58 -2.83
CA ALA A 119 24.07 10.32 -1.56
C ALA A 119 25.58 10.13 -1.78
N GLY A 120 26.36 11.18 -1.47
CA GLY A 120 27.81 11.13 -1.56
C GLY A 120 28.35 10.03 -0.64
N LEU A 121 29.59 9.62 -0.88
CA LEU A 121 30.33 8.71 0.00
C LEU A 121 30.12 9.18 1.47
N PHE A 122 29.57 8.31 2.32
CA PHE A 122 29.26 8.54 3.74
C PHE A 122 27.99 9.33 4.12
N GLY A 123 27.06 9.61 3.19
CA GLY A 123 25.75 10.19 3.56
C GLY A 123 25.82 11.62 4.10
N ALA A 124 26.95 12.32 3.92
CA ALA A 124 27.15 13.70 4.37
C ALA A 124 26.10 14.68 3.80
N ASN A 125 25.63 14.41 2.58
CA ASN A 125 24.55 15.19 1.97
C ASN A 125 23.19 14.92 2.64
N GLU A 126 22.92 13.72 3.15
CA GLU A 126 21.61 13.43 3.76
C GLU A 126 21.34 14.28 5.01
N LYS A 127 22.39 14.58 5.79
CA LYS A 127 22.30 15.48 6.96
C LYS A 127 21.89 16.91 6.58
N LYS A 128 22.08 17.31 5.32
CA LYS A 128 21.69 18.64 4.81
C LYS A 128 20.21 18.70 4.41
N LYS A 129 19.54 17.55 4.17
CA LYS A 129 18.15 17.50 3.69
C LYS A 129 17.20 18.37 4.54
N PRO A 130 17.19 18.33 5.88
CA PRO A 130 16.27 19.14 6.67
C PRO A 130 16.48 20.65 6.48
N ALA A 131 17.73 21.10 6.42
CA ALA A 131 18.06 22.51 6.23
C ALA A 131 17.69 23.00 4.81
N VAL A 132 17.98 22.19 3.78
CA VAL A 132 17.60 22.51 2.40
C VAL A 132 16.08 22.53 2.25
N ARG A 133 15.38 21.57 2.84
CA ARG A 133 13.92 21.53 2.87
C ARG A 133 13.33 22.79 3.48
N ALA A 134 13.80 23.19 4.66
CA ALA A 134 13.34 24.40 5.31
C ALA A 134 13.58 25.64 4.44
N ALA A 135 14.73 25.73 3.77
CA ALA A 135 15.03 26.83 2.85
C ALA A 135 14.11 26.85 1.62
N VAL A 136 13.82 25.68 1.03
CA VAL A 136 12.87 25.52 -0.08
C VAL A 136 11.47 25.95 0.35
N GLN A 137 10.99 25.41 1.46
CA GLN A 137 9.68 25.73 2.01
C GLN A 137 9.55 27.22 2.34
N GLN A 138 10.58 27.82 2.92
CA GLN A 138 10.63 29.25 3.19
C GLN A 138 10.60 30.08 1.90
N HIS A 139 11.37 29.70 0.88
CA HIS A 139 11.36 30.38 -0.42
C HIS A 139 9.97 30.32 -1.07
N LEU A 140 9.31 29.15 -1.06
CA LEU A 140 7.96 29.00 -1.60
C LEU A 140 6.93 29.82 -0.80
N ALA A 141 7.10 29.93 0.52
CA ALA A 141 6.22 30.73 1.36
C ALA A 141 6.37 32.24 1.16
N THR A 142 7.59 32.73 0.90
CA THR A 142 7.87 34.18 0.80
C THR A 142 7.88 34.71 -0.63
N VAL A 143 8.52 33.99 -1.56
CA VAL A 143 8.67 34.39 -2.97
C VAL A 143 7.51 33.83 -3.82
N GLY A 144 7.03 32.63 -3.51
CA GLY A 144 5.91 31.99 -4.22
C GLY A 144 6.21 31.52 -5.64
N LYS A 145 7.44 31.69 -6.12
CA LYS A 145 7.91 31.29 -7.46
C LYS A 145 8.94 30.17 -7.36
N LEU A 146 9.20 29.51 -8.49
CA LEU A 146 10.20 28.45 -8.61
C LEU A 146 11.59 28.98 -9.01
N ASP A 147 11.67 30.24 -9.46
CA ASP A 147 12.92 30.86 -9.86
C ASP A 147 13.81 31.11 -8.64
N GLY A 148 15.04 30.57 -8.68
CA GLY A 148 15.97 30.69 -7.56
C GLY A 148 15.63 29.79 -6.37
N LEU A 149 14.80 28.75 -6.57
CA LEU A 149 14.52 27.77 -5.52
C LEU A 149 15.84 27.17 -5.00
N PRO A 150 16.09 27.13 -3.68
CA PRO A 150 17.36 26.68 -3.11
C PRO A 150 17.44 25.14 -3.07
N ALA A 151 17.23 24.49 -4.21
CA ALA A 151 17.28 23.04 -4.39
C ALA A 151 18.20 22.68 -5.57
N PRO A 152 19.00 21.59 -5.47
CA PRO A 152 19.82 21.13 -6.58
C PRO A 152 19.08 20.81 -7.88
N ALA A 153 17.84 20.33 -7.78
CA ALA A 153 16.99 20.13 -8.95
C ALA A 153 15.51 20.21 -8.56
N GLN A 154 14.71 20.68 -9.51
CA GLN A 154 13.26 20.73 -9.39
C GLN A 154 12.60 20.32 -10.71
N ARG A 155 11.41 19.74 -10.63
CA ARG A 155 10.56 19.42 -11.79
C ARG A 155 9.13 19.82 -11.48
N LEU A 156 8.52 20.62 -12.36
CA LEU A 156 7.10 20.92 -12.30
C LEU A 156 6.37 20.07 -13.33
N TYR A 157 5.40 19.29 -12.86
CA TYR A 157 4.40 18.64 -13.69
C TYR A 157 3.16 19.52 -13.69
N PRO A 158 2.89 20.25 -14.78
CA PRO A 158 1.77 21.16 -14.82
C PRO A 158 0.45 20.38 -14.77
N VAL A 159 -0.64 21.03 -14.32
CA VAL A 159 -1.95 20.40 -14.09
C VAL A 159 -2.43 19.52 -15.25
N GLU A 160 -2.25 19.96 -16.50
CA GLU A 160 -2.63 19.24 -17.71
C GLU A 160 -1.88 17.91 -17.91
N SER A 161 -0.68 17.79 -17.34
CA SER A 161 0.12 16.56 -17.40
C SER A 161 -0.29 15.56 -16.32
N LEU A 162 -0.97 15.99 -15.25
CA LEU A 162 -1.27 15.13 -14.10
C LEU A 162 -2.19 13.95 -14.45
N LYS A 163 -3.09 14.12 -15.43
CA LYS A 163 -3.95 13.04 -15.93
C LYS A 163 -3.18 11.90 -16.62
N GLN A 164 -1.91 12.12 -16.98
CA GLN A 164 -1.07 11.11 -17.65
C GLN A 164 -0.31 10.20 -16.66
N PHE A 165 -0.40 10.46 -15.35
CA PHE A 165 0.14 9.56 -14.33
C PHE A 165 -0.57 8.21 -14.41
N SER A 166 0.19 7.11 -14.35
CA SER A 166 -0.38 5.76 -14.50
C SER A 166 0.31 4.72 -13.63
N MET A 167 -0.40 3.64 -13.32
CA MET A 167 0.13 2.54 -12.52
C MET A 167 1.22 1.79 -13.29
N ALA A 168 2.39 1.63 -12.67
CA ALA A 168 3.48 0.81 -13.19
C ALA A 168 3.60 -0.53 -12.43
N GLN A 169 3.41 -0.48 -11.11
CA GLN A 169 3.47 -1.64 -10.24
C GLN A 169 2.46 -1.49 -9.08
N PRO A 170 1.59 -2.49 -8.82
CA PRO A 170 1.30 -3.63 -9.68
C PRO A 170 0.78 -3.15 -11.04
N THR A 171 1.10 -3.91 -12.09
CA THR A 171 0.58 -3.61 -13.42
C THR A 171 -0.90 -3.96 -13.49
N PRO A 172 -1.77 -3.05 -13.98
CA PRO A 172 -3.17 -3.37 -14.24
C PRO A 172 -3.34 -4.58 -15.18
N PRO A 173 -4.43 -5.36 -15.08
CA PRO A 173 -4.61 -6.60 -15.83
C PRO A 173 -4.46 -6.50 -17.36
N ASP A 174 -4.82 -5.35 -17.94
CA ASP A 174 -4.92 -5.12 -19.39
C ASP A 174 -3.92 -4.07 -19.91
N VAL A 175 -2.91 -3.74 -19.10
CA VAL A 175 -1.85 -2.78 -19.48
C VAL A 175 -0.53 -3.51 -19.69
N ASP A 176 0.11 -3.27 -20.84
CA ASP A 176 1.45 -3.77 -21.09
C ASP A 176 2.47 -3.05 -20.20
N SER A 177 3.23 -3.83 -19.42
CA SER A 177 4.25 -3.31 -18.52
C SER A 177 5.64 -3.70 -18.99
N LEU A 178 6.53 -2.72 -18.95
CA LEU A 178 7.97 -2.90 -19.14
C LEU A 178 8.56 -3.97 -18.21
N PHE A 179 7.95 -4.17 -17.04
CA PHE A 179 8.45 -5.07 -16.00
C PHE A 179 7.84 -6.47 -16.06
N ALA A 180 6.89 -6.74 -16.95
CA ALA A 180 6.20 -8.02 -17.08
C ALA A 180 5.64 -8.58 -15.74
N GLY A 181 5.19 -7.68 -14.85
CA GLY A 181 4.66 -8.02 -13.53
C GLY A 181 5.72 -8.43 -12.49
N VAL A 182 7.01 -8.29 -12.78
CA VAL A 182 8.10 -8.46 -11.83
C VAL A 182 8.15 -7.27 -10.89
N PRO A 183 8.21 -7.47 -9.55
CA PRO A 183 8.22 -6.37 -8.59
C PRO A 183 9.62 -5.71 -8.50
N VAL A 184 10.04 -5.00 -9.56
CA VAL A 184 11.38 -4.41 -9.65
C VAL A 184 11.62 -3.31 -8.61
N PHE A 185 10.58 -2.56 -8.24
CA PHE A 185 10.66 -1.49 -7.24
C PHE A 185 10.64 -2.02 -5.80
N GLY A 186 10.38 -3.30 -5.60
CA GLY A 186 10.17 -3.89 -4.29
C GLY A 186 8.89 -4.71 -4.24
N THR A 187 8.93 -5.87 -3.58
CA THR A 187 7.72 -6.64 -3.27
C THR A 187 6.75 -5.81 -2.43
N ASN A 188 5.48 -5.75 -2.85
CA ASN A 188 4.41 -4.93 -2.23
C ASN A 188 4.67 -3.40 -2.19
N ARG A 189 5.69 -2.89 -2.90
CA ARG A 189 5.76 -1.46 -3.21
C ARG A 189 4.85 -1.13 -4.38
N ILE A 190 4.30 0.07 -4.34
CA ILE A 190 3.42 0.62 -5.37
C ILE A 190 4.25 1.60 -6.19
N ALA A 191 4.23 1.51 -7.51
CA ALA A 191 4.96 2.41 -8.39
C ALA A 191 4.04 3.06 -9.41
N VAL A 192 4.20 4.38 -9.55
CA VAL A 192 3.47 5.23 -10.48
C VAL A 192 4.44 5.76 -11.52
N LYS A 193 4.10 5.61 -12.79
CA LYS A 193 4.83 6.19 -13.92
C LYS A 193 4.49 7.67 -14.05
N LEU A 194 5.52 8.49 -14.19
CA LEU A 194 5.38 9.93 -14.37
C LEU A 194 5.23 10.26 -15.87
N PRO A 195 4.52 11.35 -16.21
CA PRO A 195 4.49 11.90 -17.55
C PRO A 195 5.91 12.20 -18.03
N LYS A 196 6.13 12.14 -19.34
CA LYS A 196 7.43 12.53 -19.89
C LYS A 196 7.52 14.05 -19.94
N LEU A 197 8.60 14.62 -19.41
CA LEU A 197 8.92 16.05 -19.56
C LEU A 197 10.02 16.20 -20.61
N GLY A 198 9.79 17.01 -21.64
CA GLY A 198 10.75 17.25 -22.72
C GLY A 198 11.23 15.96 -23.40
N ASP A 199 12.51 15.94 -23.79
CA ASP A 199 13.14 14.84 -24.53
C ASP A 199 13.93 13.85 -23.65
N GLU A 200 13.59 13.75 -22.36
CA GLU A 200 14.29 12.84 -21.45
C GLU A 200 14.29 11.39 -21.96
N THR A 201 15.46 10.76 -21.96
CA THR A 201 15.62 9.34 -22.38
C THR A 201 15.20 8.36 -21.28
N ALA A 202 15.27 8.81 -20.02
CA ALA A 202 14.81 8.05 -18.88
C ALA A 202 13.29 8.18 -18.70
N VAL A 203 12.66 7.08 -18.29
CA VAL A 203 11.28 7.08 -17.82
C VAL A 203 11.30 7.19 -16.30
N HIS A 204 10.56 8.15 -15.76
CA HIS A 204 10.52 8.40 -14.34
C HIS A 204 9.37 7.66 -13.66
N TYR A 205 9.62 7.19 -12.44
CA TYR A 205 8.63 6.53 -11.59
C TYR A 205 8.75 7.02 -10.15
N LEU A 206 7.63 7.15 -9.45
CA LEU A 206 7.61 7.28 -7.99
C LEU A 206 7.22 5.94 -7.38
N SER A 207 7.84 5.56 -6.26
CA SER A 207 7.42 4.37 -5.52
C SER A 207 7.10 4.63 -4.05
N PHE A 208 6.10 3.92 -3.55
CA PHE A 208 5.40 4.22 -2.31
C PHE A 208 5.15 2.95 -1.48
N SER A 209 5.07 3.12 -0.15
CA SER A 209 4.30 2.24 0.72
C SER A 209 2.79 2.44 0.51
N LEU A 210 1.95 1.70 1.24
CA LEU A 210 0.50 1.79 1.07
C LEU A 210 -0.06 3.14 1.54
N SER A 211 0.35 3.61 2.73
CA SER A 211 -0.08 4.89 3.30
C SER A 211 0.38 6.06 2.45
N GLU A 212 1.66 6.06 2.06
CA GLU A 212 2.23 7.06 1.14
C GLU A 212 1.45 7.10 -0.19
N PHE A 213 1.09 5.95 -0.77
CA PHE A 213 0.34 5.92 -2.02
C PHE A 213 -1.09 6.47 -1.88
N ARG A 214 -1.78 6.16 -0.77
CA ARG A 214 -3.12 6.70 -0.49
C ARG A 214 -3.09 8.22 -0.32
N GLU A 215 -2.09 8.72 0.40
CA GLU A 215 -1.87 10.16 0.54
C GLU A 215 -1.56 10.81 -0.83
N PHE A 216 -0.65 10.22 -1.60
CA PHE A 216 -0.28 10.70 -2.92
C PHE A 216 -1.47 10.77 -3.87
N THR A 217 -2.28 9.71 -3.96
CA THR A 217 -3.46 9.68 -4.84
C THR A 217 -4.53 10.69 -4.46
N ALA A 218 -4.81 10.85 -3.17
CA ALA A 218 -5.73 11.88 -2.69
C ALA A 218 -5.27 13.29 -3.06
N ARG A 219 -3.98 13.60 -2.82
CA ARG A 219 -3.40 14.91 -3.15
C ARG A 219 -3.30 15.15 -4.66
N LEU A 220 -2.93 14.12 -5.42
CA LEU A 220 -2.84 14.18 -6.87
C LEU A 220 -4.22 14.45 -7.50
N ALA A 221 -5.27 13.76 -7.05
CA ALA A 221 -6.64 13.99 -7.50
C ALA A 221 -7.10 15.43 -7.18
N ALA A 222 -6.85 15.90 -5.95
CA ALA A 222 -7.16 17.27 -5.55
C ALA A 222 -6.43 18.34 -6.40
N ALA A 223 -5.24 18.03 -6.91
CA ALA A 223 -4.48 18.89 -7.81
C ALA A 223 -4.90 18.79 -9.30
N GLY A 224 -5.93 18.02 -9.64
CA GLY A 224 -6.41 17.85 -11.03
C GLY A 224 -5.89 16.60 -11.74
N GLY A 225 -5.20 15.70 -11.02
CA GLY A 225 -4.80 14.39 -11.52
C GLY A 225 -5.94 13.36 -11.57
N PRO A 226 -5.65 12.07 -11.83
CA PRO A 226 -6.67 11.03 -11.96
C PRO A 226 -7.32 10.65 -10.60
N ASP A 227 -8.65 10.63 -10.56
CA ASP A 227 -9.43 10.37 -9.33
C ASP A 227 -9.48 8.88 -8.95
N ASN A 228 -9.04 8.00 -9.84
CA ASN A 228 -9.14 6.54 -9.70
C ASN A 228 -7.79 5.82 -9.91
N LEU A 229 -6.66 6.51 -9.69
CA LEU A 229 -5.34 5.90 -9.84
C LEU A 229 -5.19 4.67 -8.94
N GLY A 230 -4.97 3.51 -9.55
CA GLY A 230 -4.83 2.23 -8.84
C GLY A 230 -6.13 1.45 -8.62
N ALA A 231 -7.30 1.97 -9.00
CA ALA A 231 -8.60 1.32 -8.79
C ALA A 231 -8.78 0.00 -9.56
N ASP A 232 -8.01 -0.21 -10.62
CA ASP A 232 -7.96 -1.39 -11.48
C ASP A 232 -6.89 -2.41 -11.04
N THR A 233 -6.30 -2.22 -9.87
CA THR A 233 -5.24 -3.08 -9.31
C THR A 233 -5.67 -3.82 -8.04
N ASP A 234 -4.75 -4.62 -7.48
CA ASP A 234 -4.91 -5.27 -6.18
C ASP A 234 -4.49 -4.40 -4.98
N VAL A 235 -4.14 -3.13 -5.22
CA VAL A 235 -3.80 -2.17 -4.15
C VAL A 235 -5.06 -1.77 -3.38
N PRO A 236 -5.09 -1.93 -2.04
CA PRO A 236 -6.24 -1.50 -1.24
C PRO A 236 -6.25 0.03 -1.10
N LEU A 237 -7.06 0.74 -1.87
CA LEU A 237 -7.17 2.21 -1.78
C LEU A 237 -7.82 2.71 -0.48
N VAL A 238 -8.67 1.89 0.12
CA VAL A 238 -9.31 2.12 1.42
C VAL A 238 -9.24 0.85 2.23
N ASP A 239 -9.37 0.97 3.56
CA ASP A 239 -9.42 -0.21 4.42
C ASP A 239 -10.66 -1.03 4.13
N ASN A 240 -10.43 -2.31 3.87
CA ASN A 240 -11.49 -3.23 3.52
C ASN A 240 -11.29 -4.53 4.27
N TYR A 241 -12.39 -5.04 4.82
CA TYR A 241 -12.40 -6.19 5.70
C TYR A 241 -13.35 -7.25 5.17
N GLN A 242 -12.95 -8.50 5.30
CA GLN A 242 -13.87 -9.61 5.29
C GLN A 242 -14.23 -9.98 6.73
N THR A 243 -15.52 -10.02 7.04
CA THR A 243 -16.01 -10.32 8.38
C THR A 243 -16.46 -11.77 8.49
N PHE A 244 -16.19 -12.39 9.64
CA PHE A 244 -16.57 -13.76 9.95
C PHE A 244 -17.18 -13.83 11.34
N LYS A 245 -18.11 -14.75 11.53
CA LYS A 245 -18.58 -15.11 12.87
C LYS A 245 -17.61 -16.11 13.50
N CYS A 246 -17.18 -15.86 14.74
CA CYS A 246 -16.41 -16.84 15.49
C CYS A 246 -17.23 -18.12 15.75
N HIS A 247 -16.57 -19.27 15.80
CA HIS A 247 -17.25 -20.55 16.05
C HIS A 247 -17.75 -20.71 17.48
N TYR A 248 -16.96 -20.22 18.45
CA TYR A 248 -17.21 -20.43 19.89
C TYR A 248 -17.92 -19.25 20.54
N THR A 249 -17.83 -18.08 19.94
CA THR A 249 -18.40 -16.84 20.44
C THR A 249 -19.21 -16.19 19.33
N ASP A 250 -20.15 -15.32 19.69
CA ASP A 250 -20.86 -14.50 18.70
C ASP A 250 -20.03 -13.29 18.22
N GLN A 251 -18.75 -13.20 18.62
CA GLN A 251 -17.86 -12.11 18.21
C GLN A 251 -17.57 -12.14 16.71
N VAL A 252 -17.50 -10.95 16.13
CA VAL A 252 -17.08 -10.73 14.74
C VAL A 252 -15.56 -10.73 14.67
N VAL A 253 -15.03 -11.55 13.76
CA VAL A 253 -13.60 -11.61 13.42
C VAL A 253 -13.40 -10.96 12.07
N GLN A 254 -12.50 -9.98 11.99
CA GLN A 254 -12.18 -9.26 10.75
C GLN A 254 -10.90 -9.78 10.12
N GLU A 255 -10.87 -9.91 8.79
CA GLU A 255 -9.68 -10.18 7.98
C GLU A 255 -9.45 -8.99 7.04
N LEU A 256 -8.30 -8.34 7.17
CA LEU A 256 -7.88 -7.24 6.34
C LEU A 256 -7.56 -7.74 4.92
N ILE A 257 -8.21 -7.17 3.91
CA ILE A 257 -7.98 -7.48 2.51
C ILE A 257 -6.71 -6.76 2.02
N GLY A 258 -5.85 -7.46 1.30
CA GLY A 258 -4.58 -6.89 0.83
C GLY A 258 -3.48 -6.85 1.90
N LEU A 259 -3.55 -7.71 2.92
CA LEU A 259 -2.61 -7.81 4.04
C LEU A 259 -1.11 -7.64 3.69
N PRO A 260 -0.56 -8.18 2.58
CA PRO A 260 0.85 -8.00 2.26
C PRO A 260 1.29 -6.54 2.10
N TYR A 261 0.41 -5.65 1.65
CA TYR A 261 0.68 -4.20 1.57
C TYR A 261 0.78 -3.57 2.95
N TYR A 262 -0.15 -3.90 3.85
CA TYR A 262 -0.13 -3.43 5.22
C TYR A 262 1.08 -3.96 6.01
N GLN A 263 1.48 -5.21 5.78
CA GLN A 263 2.67 -5.79 6.42
C GLN A 263 3.97 -5.14 5.94
N ALA A 264 4.02 -4.70 4.68
CA ALA A 264 5.18 -4.02 4.11
C ALA A 264 5.29 -2.56 4.58
N ASP A 265 4.20 -1.99 5.08
CA ASP A 265 4.09 -0.60 5.50
C ASP A 265 4.10 -0.46 7.03
N LYS A 266 5.21 0.04 7.55
CA LYS A 266 5.46 0.18 8.99
C LYS A 266 4.58 1.22 9.68
N SER A 267 3.87 2.06 8.93
CA SER A 267 2.93 3.03 9.52
C SER A 267 1.66 2.36 10.05
N PHE A 268 1.35 1.15 9.61
CA PHE A 268 0.19 0.40 10.10
C PHE A 268 0.57 -0.50 11.28
N SER A 269 -0.25 -0.45 12.33
CA SER A 269 -0.20 -1.42 13.42
C SER A 269 -1.21 -2.54 13.16
N LEU A 270 -0.72 -3.77 13.03
CA LEU A 270 -1.53 -4.96 12.76
C LEU A 270 -1.75 -5.78 14.03
N GLN A 271 -2.97 -6.23 14.25
CA GLN A 271 -3.32 -7.14 15.34
C GLN A 271 -3.86 -8.46 14.80
N LEU A 272 -3.55 -9.55 15.49
CA LEU A 272 -4.08 -10.87 15.20
C LEU A 272 -5.54 -10.94 15.68
N SER A 273 -6.49 -10.93 14.76
CA SER A 273 -7.92 -10.95 15.05
C SER A 273 -8.45 -12.38 15.27
N GLY A 274 -7.84 -13.37 14.64
CA GLY A 274 -8.23 -14.76 14.78
C GLY A 274 -7.53 -15.71 13.81
N TRP A 275 -8.13 -16.87 13.60
CA TRP A 275 -7.56 -17.97 12.84
C TRP A 275 -8.62 -18.67 12.00
N ARG A 276 -8.24 -19.06 10.78
CA ARG A 276 -9.08 -19.86 9.89
C ARG A 276 -8.55 -21.30 9.76
N CYS A 277 -9.45 -22.28 9.88
CA CYS A 277 -9.11 -23.66 9.59
C CYS A 277 -8.89 -23.84 8.08
N GLY A 278 -7.72 -24.33 7.69
CA GLY A 278 -7.33 -24.53 6.29
C GLY A 278 -8.11 -25.64 5.56
N LYS A 279 -8.81 -26.53 6.29
CA LYS A 279 -9.61 -27.62 5.69
C LYS A 279 -11.09 -27.26 5.51
N CYS A 280 -11.73 -26.69 6.53
CA CYS A 280 -13.19 -26.46 6.51
C CYS A 280 -13.59 -24.99 6.61
N GLY A 281 -12.63 -24.06 6.67
CA GLY A 281 -12.90 -22.62 6.73
C GLY A 281 -13.45 -22.11 8.05
N LEU A 282 -13.61 -22.96 9.08
CA LEU A 282 -14.04 -22.55 10.42
C LEU A 282 -13.14 -21.43 10.97
N VAL A 283 -13.74 -20.37 11.50
CA VAL A 283 -13.02 -19.22 12.06
C VAL A 283 -13.15 -19.22 13.58
N VAL A 284 -12.05 -18.92 14.27
CA VAL A 284 -11.99 -18.73 15.71
C VAL A 284 -11.28 -17.41 16.00
N SER A 285 -11.90 -16.52 16.78
CA SER A 285 -11.26 -15.29 17.26
C SER A 285 -10.01 -15.61 18.11
N GLU A 286 -9.06 -14.69 18.20
CA GLU A 286 -7.87 -14.92 19.06
C GLU A 286 -8.25 -15.14 20.53
N ASP A 287 -9.30 -14.49 21.04
CA ASP A 287 -9.77 -14.67 22.42
C ASP A 287 -10.35 -16.07 22.66
N ALA A 288 -11.27 -16.52 21.80
CA ALA A 288 -11.76 -17.90 21.84
C ALA A 288 -10.62 -18.93 21.69
N ARG A 289 -9.63 -18.67 20.85
CA ARG A 289 -8.47 -19.57 20.71
C ARG A 289 -7.70 -19.68 22.04
N LYS A 290 -7.46 -18.57 22.74
CA LYS A 290 -6.83 -18.55 24.06
C LYS A 290 -7.66 -19.33 25.08
N LYS A 291 -8.96 -19.05 25.16
CA LYS A 291 -9.91 -19.69 26.10
C LYS A 291 -9.99 -21.20 25.91
N GLU A 292 -10.15 -21.64 24.66
CA GLU A 292 -10.28 -23.05 24.28
C GLU A 292 -8.92 -23.75 24.10
N LYS A 293 -7.81 -23.03 24.35
CA LYS A 293 -6.42 -23.53 24.25
C LYS A 293 -6.09 -24.20 22.91
N ILE A 294 -6.72 -23.74 21.82
CA ILE A 294 -6.47 -24.29 20.47
C ILE A 294 -5.04 -23.91 20.06
N GLY A 295 -4.18 -24.92 19.90
CA GLY A 295 -2.76 -24.70 19.60
C GLY A 295 -1.92 -24.30 20.80
N GLY A 296 -2.40 -24.54 22.03
CA GLY A 296 -1.70 -24.21 23.28
C GLY A 296 -1.91 -22.75 23.71
N LEU A 297 -1.39 -22.37 24.89
CA LEU A 297 -1.63 -21.04 25.49
C LEU A 297 -1.23 -19.89 24.55
N ASN A 298 -0.09 -20.03 23.86
CA ASN A 298 0.50 -18.98 23.02
C ASN A 298 0.24 -19.18 21.51
N GLY A 299 -0.63 -20.12 21.12
CA GLY A 299 -0.98 -20.37 19.72
C GLY A 299 0.11 -21.04 18.86
N LYS A 300 1.33 -21.26 19.38
CA LYS A 300 2.46 -21.88 18.65
C LYS A 300 2.12 -23.25 18.02
N GLY A 301 1.21 -24.00 18.63
CA GLY A 301 0.78 -25.32 18.18
C GLY A 301 -0.40 -25.31 17.19
N ILE A 302 -0.93 -24.15 16.80
CA ILE A 302 -2.21 -24.06 16.06
C ILE A 302 -2.16 -24.82 14.73
N ALA A 303 -1.02 -24.81 14.03
CA ALA A 303 -0.84 -25.53 12.77
C ALA A 303 -1.14 -27.04 12.89
N LYS A 304 -0.88 -27.63 14.06
CA LYS A 304 -1.06 -29.06 14.34
C LYS A 304 -2.32 -29.35 15.17
N ALA A 305 -3.00 -28.33 15.71
CA ALA A 305 -4.20 -28.49 16.52
C ALA A 305 -5.33 -29.16 15.72
N VAL A 306 -6.22 -29.88 16.40
CA VAL A 306 -7.39 -30.52 15.78
C VAL A 306 -8.49 -29.48 15.64
N CYS A 307 -9.05 -29.34 14.43
CA CYS A 307 -10.20 -28.49 14.19
C CYS A 307 -11.46 -29.08 14.85
N PRO A 308 -12.21 -28.31 15.66
CA PRO A 308 -13.37 -28.82 16.39
C PRO A 308 -14.47 -29.33 15.47
N LYS A 309 -14.67 -28.69 14.31
CA LYS A 309 -15.71 -29.01 13.32
C LYS A 309 -15.33 -30.19 12.42
N CYS A 310 -14.17 -30.15 11.76
CA CYS A 310 -13.83 -31.15 10.73
C CYS A 310 -12.86 -32.24 11.17
N LYS A 311 -12.41 -32.20 12.45
CA LYS A 311 -11.46 -33.14 13.08
C LYS A 311 -10.10 -33.28 12.37
N GLY A 312 -9.83 -32.50 11.33
CA GLY A 312 -8.52 -32.42 10.67
C GLY A 312 -7.58 -31.43 11.34
N LYS A 313 -6.34 -31.34 10.85
CA LYS A 313 -5.39 -30.30 11.29
C LYS A 313 -5.96 -28.92 11.00
N PHE A 314 -5.85 -28.01 11.97
CA PHE A 314 -6.39 -26.64 11.86
C PHE A 314 -5.64 -25.86 10.78
N GLY A 315 -4.30 -25.92 10.78
CA GLY A 315 -3.44 -25.19 9.85
C GLY A 315 -2.99 -23.83 10.40
N ASN A 316 -2.20 -23.10 9.61
CA ASN A 316 -1.59 -21.82 9.99
C ASN A 316 -2.11 -20.69 9.09
N HIS A 317 -3.34 -20.25 9.34
CA HIS A 317 -3.98 -19.18 8.58
C HIS A 317 -4.48 -18.09 9.55
N PRO A 318 -3.56 -17.24 10.04
CA PRO A 318 -3.91 -16.11 10.89
C PRO A 318 -4.74 -15.10 10.08
N LEU A 319 -5.70 -14.49 10.77
CA LEU A 319 -6.49 -13.36 10.28
C LEU A 319 -6.01 -12.12 11.03
N TYR A 320 -5.79 -11.03 10.31
CA TYR A 320 -5.31 -9.77 10.87
C TYR A 320 -6.33 -8.67 10.63
N SER A 321 -6.38 -7.71 11.55
CA SER A 321 -7.05 -6.42 11.37
C SER A 321 -6.08 -5.30 11.74
N LEU A 322 -6.44 -4.05 11.46
CA LEU A 322 -5.74 -2.90 12.04
C LEU A 322 -5.97 -2.91 13.55
N ALA A 323 -4.94 -2.56 14.32
CA ALA A 323 -5.08 -2.30 15.74
C ALA A 323 -6.07 -1.14 15.94
N ALA A 324 -7.02 -1.29 16.86
CA ALA A 324 -7.84 -0.14 17.25
C ALA A 324 -6.90 0.95 17.79
N PRO A 325 -7.13 2.24 17.45
CA PRO A 325 -6.45 3.31 18.15
C PRO A 325 -6.70 3.12 19.65
N ALA A 326 -5.65 3.22 20.47
CA ALA A 326 -5.78 3.03 21.90
C ALA A 326 -6.92 3.91 22.42
N ALA A 327 -7.98 3.30 22.95
CA ALA A 327 -9.04 4.04 23.61
C ALA A 327 -8.39 4.83 24.74
N ASN A 328 -8.41 6.16 24.65
CA ASN A 328 -8.00 7.01 25.76
C ASN A 328 -8.78 6.55 27.01
N PRO A 329 -8.10 6.20 28.12
CA PRO A 329 -8.80 5.88 29.33
C PRO A 329 -9.51 7.14 29.87
N THR A 330 -10.70 6.92 30.44
CA THR A 330 -11.49 7.82 31.28
C THR A 330 -12.25 8.98 30.62
N ALA A 331 -13.48 8.70 30.20
CA ALA A 331 -14.62 9.50 30.65
C ALA A 331 -15.27 8.74 31.82
N THR A 332 -15.04 9.23 33.04
CA THR A 332 -15.74 8.76 34.24
C THR A 332 -17.24 9.02 34.04
N PRO A 333 -18.13 8.02 34.20
CA PRO A 333 -19.56 8.28 34.16
C PRO A 333 -19.93 9.15 35.36
N ALA A 334 -20.50 10.32 35.10
CA ALA A 334 -21.19 11.09 36.12
C ALA A 334 -22.34 10.23 36.66
N MET A 335 -22.27 9.91 37.95
CA MET A 335 -23.39 9.30 38.66
C MET A 335 -24.49 10.33 38.90
N PRO A 336 -25.76 9.89 38.91
CA PRO A 336 -26.94 10.76 38.96
C PRO A 336 -27.10 11.55 40.26
#